data_AF-A0A257CLB6-F1
#
_entry.id   AF-A0A257CLB6-F1
#
_cell.length_a   1.000
_cell.length_b   1.000
_cell.length_c   1.000
_cell.angle_alpha   90.00
_cell.angle_beta   90.00
_cell.angle_gamma   90.00
#
_symmetry.space_group_name_H-M   'P 1'
#
loop_
_entity.id
_entity.type
_entity.pdbx_description
1 polymer ?
#
loop_
_entity_poly.entity_id
_entity_poly.type
_entity_poly.pdbx_seq_one_letter_code
_entity_poly.pdbx_strand_id
1 'polypeptide(L)'
;MIFVVETEERTLIAFPSELEAVAHCEGLDVEAAVWLFWGDDGKPLEPQFTIPNKRGFFLVRNGTYILAPASPDHHAVLIAALDEVLTFESPAPFNSAQGIRCYLESRSAV
;
A
#
# COMPACT_ATOMS: atom_id res chain seq x y z
N MET A 1 9.56 4.82 -2.42
CA MET A 1 8.31 4.57 -3.15
C MET A 1 7.49 3.60 -2.32
N ILE A 2 6.20 3.86 -2.18
CA ILE A 2 5.24 2.96 -1.55
C ILE A 2 4.16 2.69 -2.58
N PHE A 3 3.88 1.43 -2.83
CA PHE A 3 2.75 1.04 -3.66
C PHE A 3 1.61 0.65 -2.74
N VAL A 4 0.41 1.11 -3.06
CA VAL A 4 -0.80 0.71 -2.37
C VAL A 4 -1.81 0.19 -3.37
N VAL A 5 -2.62 -0.77 -2.95
CA VAL A 5 -3.78 -1.24 -3.72
C VAL A 5 -5.01 -1.07 -2.85
N GLU A 6 -5.98 -0.36 -3.40
CA GLU A 6 -7.36 -0.34 -2.91
C GLU A 6 -8.04 -1.65 -3.34
N THR A 7 -8.59 -2.41 -2.40
CA THR A 7 -8.99 -3.81 -2.63
C THR A 7 -10.34 -3.98 -3.35
N GLU A 8 -11.24 -3.01 -3.28
CA GLU A 8 -12.59 -3.12 -3.84
C GLU A 8 -12.57 -2.89 -5.36
N GLU A 9 -11.97 -1.79 -5.80
CA GLU A 9 -11.79 -1.39 -7.20
C GLU A 9 -10.50 -1.96 -7.81
N ARG A 10 -9.61 -2.52 -6.98
CA ARG A 10 -8.31 -3.07 -7.39
C ARG A 10 -7.46 -2.04 -8.11
N THR A 11 -7.45 -0.83 -7.55
CA THR A 11 -6.71 0.32 -8.06
C THR A 11 -5.36 0.42 -7.37
N LEU A 12 -4.28 0.46 -8.16
CA LEU A 12 -2.93 0.69 -7.64
C LEU A 12 -2.55 2.17 -7.70
N ILE A 13 -2.00 2.67 -6.60
CA ILE A 13 -1.44 4.02 -6.49
C ILE A 13 0.00 3.93 -5.98
N ALA A 14 0.90 4.71 -6.57
CA ALA A 14 2.31 4.79 -6.20
C ALA A 14 2.62 6.15 -5.55
N PHE A 15 3.07 6.12 -4.30
CA PHE A 15 3.46 7.30 -3.52
C PHE A 15 4.97 7.41 -3.37
N PRO A 16 5.56 8.60 -3.51
CA PRO A 16 7.01 8.77 -3.41
C PRO A 16 7.54 8.44 -2.00
N SER A 17 6.72 8.57 -0.96
CA SER A 17 7.10 8.33 0.45
C SER A 17 6.00 7.62 1.25
N GLU A 18 6.39 7.00 2.36
CA GLU A 18 5.46 6.44 3.35
C GLU A 18 4.54 7.50 3.94
N LEU A 19 5.06 8.70 4.21
CA LEU A 19 4.27 9.80 4.75
C LEU A 19 3.08 10.14 3.84
N GLU A 20 3.29 10.17 2.53
CA GLU A 20 2.23 10.47 1.56
C GLU A 20 1.22 9.33 1.45
N ALA A 21 1.68 8.07 1.45
CA ALA A 21 0.77 6.92 1.46
C ALA A 21 -0.10 6.88 2.72
N VAL A 22 0.51 7.08 3.90
CA VAL A 22 -0.20 7.09 5.19
C VAL A 22 -1.17 8.27 5.31
N ALA A 23 -0.83 9.42 4.72
CA ALA A 23 -1.72 10.57 4.66
C ALA A 23 -2.94 10.35 3.74
N HIS A 24 -2.79 9.50 2.72
CA HIS A 24 -3.86 9.16 1.78
C HIS A 24 -4.77 8.04 2.30
N CYS A 25 -4.19 6.97 2.84
CA CYS A 25 -4.92 5.79 3.29
C CYS A 25 -5.41 5.98 4.73
N GLU A 26 -6.71 6.24 4.90
CA GLU A 26 -7.30 6.51 6.22
C GLU A 26 -7.17 5.31 7.18
N GLY A 27 -6.84 5.59 8.44
CA GLY A 27 -6.60 4.55 9.45
C GLY A 27 -7.77 3.59 9.67
N LEU A 28 -9.02 4.03 9.49
CA LEU A 28 -10.20 3.16 9.61
C LEU A 28 -10.30 2.16 8.45
N ASP A 29 -10.00 2.59 7.23
CA ASP A 29 -10.00 1.76 6.04
C ASP A 29 -8.84 0.76 6.07
N VAL A 30 -7.69 1.23 6.58
CA VAL A 30 -6.51 0.40 6.85
C VAL A 30 -6.83 -0.70 7.88
N GLU A 31 -7.50 -0.36 8.99
CA GLU A 31 -7.96 -1.33 9.98
C GLU A 31 -8.99 -2.31 9.39
N ALA A 32 -9.78 -1.87 8.42
CA ALA A 32 -10.75 -2.69 7.70
C ALA A 32 -10.15 -3.50 6.53
N ALA A 33 -8.83 -3.46 6.33
CA ALA A 33 -8.11 -4.14 5.26
C ALA A 33 -8.54 -3.74 3.83
N VAL A 34 -9.03 -2.50 3.66
CA VAL A 34 -9.36 -1.92 2.34
C VAL A 34 -8.09 -1.61 1.54
N TRP A 35 -6.96 -1.44 2.22
CA TRP A 35 -5.67 -1.08 1.64
C TRP A 35 -4.62 -2.18 1.87
N LEU A 36 -3.91 -2.53 0.80
CA LEU A 36 -2.69 -3.34 0.83
C LEU A 36 -1.47 -2.48 0.50
N PHE A 37 -0.32 -2.79 1.09
CA PHE A 37 0.89 -1.96 1.01
C PHE A 37 2.12 -2.75 0.59
N TRP A 38 2.99 -2.13 -0.21
CA TRP A 38 4.29 -2.67 -0.59
C TRP A 38 5.38 -1.60 -0.60
N GLY A 39 6.59 -2.03 -0.28
CA GLY A 39 7.80 -1.22 -0.38
C GLY A 39 8.27 -0.99 -1.81
N ASP A 40 9.32 -0.20 -1.96
CA ASP A 40 9.95 0.10 -3.25
C ASP A 40 10.69 -1.10 -3.86
N ASP A 41 10.95 -2.12 -3.06
CA ASP A 41 11.47 -3.43 -3.46
C ASP A 41 10.35 -4.44 -3.78
N GLY A 42 9.09 -4.02 -3.70
CA GLY A 42 7.93 -4.87 -3.96
C GLY A 42 7.61 -5.86 -2.84
N LYS A 43 8.29 -5.78 -1.68
CA LYS A 43 7.95 -6.61 -0.52
C LYS A 43 6.70 -6.09 0.19
N PRO A 44 5.85 -6.99 0.72
CA PRO A 44 4.65 -6.59 1.44
C PRO A 44 5.00 -5.83 2.72
N LEU A 45 4.19 -4.83 3.02
CA LEU A 45 4.23 -4.06 4.26
C LEU A 45 2.89 -4.22 4.98
N GLU A 46 2.92 -4.12 6.30
CA GLU A 46 1.75 -4.14 7.15
C GLU A 46 1.64 -2.86 8.00
N PRO A 47 0.42 -2.33 8.20
CA PRO A 47 0.20 -1.17 9.04
C PRO A 47 0.37 -1.54 10.52
N GLN A 48 1.28 -0.85 11.21
CA GLN A 48 1.44 -0.96 12.66
C GLN A 48 0.93 0.31 13.34
N PHE A 49 -0.24 0.22 13.99
CA PHE A 49 -0.82 1.35 14.70
C PHE A 49 0.00 1.73 15.93
N THR A 50 0.55 2.94 15.91
CA THR A 50 1.22 3.58 17.05
C THR A 50 0.22 4.31 17.94
N ILE A 51 -0.89 4.78 17.35
CA ILE A 51 -2.06 5.31 18.04
C ILE A 51 -3.29 4.61 17.46
N PRO A 52 -4.08 3.86 18.25
CA PRO A 52 -5.23 3.13 17.72
C PRO A 52 -6.34 4.07 17.25
N ASN A 53 -7.15 3.60 16.30
CA ASN A 53 -8.40 4.25 15.94
C ASN A 53 -9.32 4.37 17.17
N LYS A 54 -10.07 5.47 17.25
CA LYS A 54 -11.10 5.65 18.28
C LYS A 54 -12.48 5.53 17.66
N ARG A 55 -13.28 4.60 18.19
CA ARG A 55 -14.69 4.42 17.85
C ARG A 55 -15.52 4.66 19.11
N GLY A 56 -16.27 5.75 19.16
CA GLY A 56 -17.16 6.08 20.28
C GLY A 56 -18.50 6.63 19.79
N PHE A 57 -19.49 6.69 20.69
CA PHE A 57 -20.87 7.08 20.37
C PHE A 57 -21.03 8.46 19.71
N PHE A 58 -20.09 9.39 19.91
CA PHE A 58 -20.16 10.76 19.37
C PHE A 58 -18.95 11.15 18.52
N LEU A 59 -17.91 10.31 18.47
CA LEU A 59 -16.67 10.66 17.76
C LEU A 59 -16.01 9.40 17.22
N VAL A 60 -15.75 9.42 15.91
CA VAL A 60 -14.86 8.50 15.23
C VAL A 60 -13.61 9.30 14.84
N ARG A 61 -12.43 8.76 15.14
CA ARG A 61 -11.15 9.40 14.81
C ARG A 61 -10.14 8.37 14.31
N ASN A 62 -9.55 8.65 13.16
CA ASN A 62 -8.40 7.93 12.64
C ASN A 62 -7.23 7.98 13.64
N GLY A 63 -6.61 6.82 13.84
CA GLY A 63 -5.38 6.65 14.58
C GLY A 63 -4.16 7.07 13.76
N THR A 64 -3.00 6.60 14.17
CA THR A 64 -1.74 6.81 13.47
C THR A 64 -1.03 5.47 13.37
N TYR A 65 -0.49 5.18 12.20
CA TYR A 65 0.23 3.95 11.93
C TYR A 65 1.50 4.25 11.14
N ILE A 66 2.43 3.30 11.17
CA ILE A 66 3.62 3.25 10.32
C ILE A 66 3.54 1.99 9.45
N LEU A 67 4.29 1.94 8.36
CA LEU A 67 4.40 0.74 7.54
C LEU A 67 5.62 -0.07 7.97
N ALA A 68 5.40 -1.29 8.45
CA ALA A 68 6.45 -2.23 8.83
C ALA A 68 6.55 -3.37 7.81
N PRO A 69 7.70 -4.05 7.66
CA PRO A 69 7.78 -5.27 6.86
C PRO A 69 6.73 -6.29 7.33
N ALA A 70 5.93 -6.81 6.38
CA ALA A 70 4.96 -7.83 6.71
C ALA A 70 5.64 -9.15 7.09
N SER A 71 4.96 -9.93 7.93
CA SER A 71 5.41 -11.30 8.22
C SER A 71 5.48 -12.14 6.94
N PRO A 72 6.40 -13.12 6.82
CA PRO A 72 6.61 -13.88 5.57
C PRO A 72 5.35 -14.60 5.03
N ASP A 73 4.40 -14.89 5.91
CA ASP A 73 3.15 -15.58 5.59
C ASP A 73 2.00 -14.61 5.26
N HIS A 74 2.24 -13.30 5.32
CA HIS A 74 1.25 -12.25 5.09
C HIS A 74 1.47 -11.58 3.72
N HIS A 75 0.50 -11.80 2.83
CA HIS A 75 0.35 -11.18 1.50
C HIS A 75 1.38 -11.57 0.44
N ALA A 76 0.93 -11.57 -0.82
CA ALA A 76 1.80 -11.81 -1.96
C ALA A 76 2.75 -10.62 -2.18
N VAL A 77 3.94 -10.89 -2.74
CA VAL A 77 4.82 -9.84 -3.27
C VAL A 77 4.12 -9.05 -4.38
N LEU A 78 4.48 -7.77 -4.54
CA LEU A 78 3.79 -6.87 -5.46
C LEU A 78 3.73 -7.42 -6.89
N ILE A 79 4.81 -8.07 -7.35
CA ILE A 79 4.89 -8.63 -8.69
C ILE A 79 3.75 -9.63 -8.99
N ALA A 80 3.34 -10.41 -7.99
CA ALA A 80 2.24 -11.36 -8.11
C ALA A 80 0.88 -10.67 -7.99
N ALA A 81 0.77 -9.67 -7.12
CA ALA A 81 -0.46 -8.90 -6.94
C ALA A 81 -0.83 -8.06 -8.18
N LEU A 82 0.15 -7.65 -9.00
CA LEU A 82 -0.08 -6.87 -10.23
C LEU A 82 -1.00 -7.56 -11.24
N ASP A 83 -1.12 -8.89 -11.20
CA ASP A 83 -2.00 -9.64 -12.10
C ASP A 83 -3.49 -9.48 -11.72
N GLU A 84 -3.77 -9.04 -10.50
CA GLU A 84 -5.13 -8.81 -9.99
C GLU A 84 -5.56 -7.34 -10.04
N VAL A 85 -4.61 -6.42 -10.26
CA VAL A 85 -4.85 -4.97 -10.38
C VAL A 85 -5.55 -4.66 -11.70
N LEU A 86 -6.61 -3.85 -11.63
CA LEU A 86 -7.41 -3.47 -12.80
C LEU A 86 -7.05 -2.09 -13.34
N THR A 87 -6.68 -1.16 -12.45
CA THR A 87 -6.47 0.26 -12.77
C THR A 87 -5.23 0.80 -12.06
N PHE A 88 -4.64 1.84 -12.65
CA PHE A 88 -3.42 2.47 -12.16
C PHE A 88 -3.61 3.99 -12.11
N GLU A 89 -3.56 4.57 -10.91
CA GLU A 89 -3.76 6.00 -10.69
C GLU A 89 -2.46 6.66 -10.27
N SER A 90 -1.48 6.62 -11.17
CA SER A 90 -0.20 7.31 -10.99
C SER A 90 0.35 7.74 -12.34
N PRO A 91 1.25 8.73 -12.40
CA PRO A 91 1.97 9.04 -13.64
C PRO A 91 2.89 7.90 -14.08
N ALA A 92 3.34 7.95 -15.34
CA ALA A 92 4.39 7.06 -15.81
C ALA A 92 5.67 7.18 -14.94
N PRO A 93 6.37 6.07 -14.64
CA PRO A 93 6.14 4.72 -15.18
C PRO A 93 5.10 3.89 -14.41
N PHE A 94 4.51 4.41 -13.33
CA PHE A 94 3.64 3.63 -12.43
C PHE A 94 2.17 3.58 -12.88
N ASN A 95 1.87 4.09 -14.06
CA ASN A 95 0.55 4.06 -14.69
C ASN A 95 0.22 2.73 -15.39
N SER A 96 1.02 1.69 -15.17
CA SER A 96 0.81 0.37 -15.77
C SER A 96 1.55 -0.72 -15.00
N ALA A 97 1.03 -1.95 -15.06
CA ALA A 97 1.70 -3.12 -14.49
C ALA A 97 3.13 -3.26 -15.04
N GLN A 98 3.31 -3.17 -16.36
CA GLN A 98 4.62 -3.33 -16.99
C GLN A 98 5.64 -2.31 -16.50
N GLY A 99 5.26 -1.04 -16.34
CA GLY A 99 6.17 -0.02 -15.85
C GLY A 99 6.61 -0.27 -14.40
N ILE A 100 5.71 -0.79 -13.56
CA ILE A 100 6.04 -1.22 -12.19
C ILE A 100 6.96 -2.44 -12.22
N ARG A 101 6.70 -3.45 -13.07
CA ARG A 101 7.58 -4.63 -13.23
C ARG A 101 9.00 -4.21 -13.59
N CYS A 102 9.16 -3.36 -14.62
CA CYS A 102 10.46 -2.83 -15.00
C CYS A 102 11.15 -2.06 -13.87
N TYR A 103 10.38 -1.27 -13.10
CA TYR A 103 10.92 -0.56 -11.94
C TYR A 103 11.46 -1.54 -10.88
N LEU A 104 10.68 -2.55 -10.50
CA LEU A 104 11.08 -3.53 -9.48
C LEU A 104 12.30 -4.37 -9.91
N GLU A 105 12.37 -4.74 -11.18
CA GLU A 105 13.55 -5.43 -11.75
C GLU A 105 14.81 -4.56 -11.62
N SER A 106 14.71 -3.26 -11.88
CA SER A 106 15.83 -2.33 -11.74
C SER A 106 16.28 -2.13 -10.28
N ARG A 107 15.39 -2.36 -9.31
CA ARG A 107 15.67 -2.26 -7.87
C ARG A 107 16.28 -3.55 -7.29
N SER A 108 15.94 -4.70 -7.86
CA SER A 108 16.44 -6.01 -7.43
C SER A 108 17.85 -6.34 -7.96
N ALA A 109 18.32 -5.60 -8.96
CA ALA A 109 19.64 -5.77 -9.55
C ALA A 109 20.78 -5.04 -8.79
N VAL A 110 20.48 -4.48 -7.61
CA VAL A 110 21.40 -3.71 -6.76
C VAL A 110 21.67 -4.45 -5.45
#